data_AF-A0A963NXQ8-F1
#
_entry.id   AF-A0A963NXQ8-F1
#
_cell.length_a   1.000
_cell.length_b   1.000
_cell.length_c   1.000
_cell.angle_alpha   90.00
_cell.angle_beta   90.00
_cell.angle_gamma   90.00
#
_symmetry.space_group_name_H-M   'P 1'
#
loop_
_entity.id
_entity.type
_entity.pdbx_description
1 polymer ?
#
loop_
_entity_poly.entity_id
_entity_poly.type
_entity_poly.pdbx_seq_one_letter_code
_entity_poly.pdbx_strand_id
1 'polypeptide(L)' 'GDVPSPANPPAGCRFHTRCPHVMDVCRRIEPKLLETAPGHRAACHLLHQPSE' A
#
# COMPACT_ATOMS: atom_id res chain seq x y z
N GLY A 1 31.59 -5.25 -4.94
CA GLY A 1 30.70 -4.12 -5.21
C GLY A 1 29.30 -4.60 -4.91
N ASP A 2 28.86 -4.40 -3.67
CA ASP A 2 27.64 -5.02 -3.15
C ASP A 2 26.40 -4.39 -3.77
N VAL A 3 25.67 -5.22 -4.52
CA VAL A 3 24.35 -4.93 -5.04
C VAL A 3 23.42 -4.77 -3.83
N PRO A 4 22.80 -3.60 -3.60
CA PRO A 4 21.87 -3.46 -2.48
C PRO A 4 20.72 -4.46 -2.68
N SER A 5 20.58 -5.37 -1.72
CA SER A 5 19.67 -6.51 -1.81
C SER A 5 18.22 -6.04 -2.06
N PRO A 6 17.46 -6.69 -2.97
CA PRO A 6 16.01 -6.47 -3.14
C PRO A 6 15.15 -6.80 -1.91
N ALA A 7 15.78 -7.22 -0.81
CA ALA A 7 15.18 -7.91 0.32
C ALA A 7 14.49 -7.00 1.36
N ASN A 8 14.64 -5.68 1.25
CA ASN A 8 13.97 -4.73 2.16
C ASN A 8 13.01 -3.81 1.39
N PRO A 9 11.85 -4.32 0.93
CA PRO A 9 10.79 -3.42 0.51
C PRO A 9 10.41 -2.52 1.70
N PRO A 10 10.23 -1.21 1.50
CA PRO A 10 9.73 -0.33 2.55
C PRO A 10 8.42 -0.89 3.08
N ALA A 11 8.30 -0.96 4.41
CA ALA A 11 7.09 -1.45 5.05
C ALA A 11 5.90 -0.59 4.60
N GLY A 12 4.80 -1.25 4.24
CA GLY A 12 3.55 -0.58 3.89
C GLY A 12 3.21 -0.50 2.40
N CYS A 13 2.40 0.48 2.04
CA CYS A 13 1.97 0.75 0.68
C CYS A 13 3.13 1.31 -0.15
N ARG A 14 3.52 0.64 -1.24
CA ARG A 14 4.60 1.08 -2.15
C ARG A 14 4.43 2.50 -2.69
N PHE A 15 3.20 3.00 -2.71
CA PHE A 15 2.85 4.34 -3.19
C PHE A 15 2.88 5.41 -2.09
N HIS A 16 3.15 5.07 -0.81
CA HIS A 16 3.06 6.01 0.31
C HIS A 16 3.96 7.25 0.17
N THR A 17 5.09 7.15 -0.55
CA THR A 17 6.00 8.27 -0.80
C THR A 17 5.50 9.25 -1.86
N ARG A 18 4.55 8.82 -2.70
CA ARG A 18 4.03 9.60 -3.85
C ARG A 18 2.51 9.81 -3.80
N CYS A 19 1.80 9.20 -2.86
CA CYS A 19 0.36 9.27 -2.76
C CYS A 19 -0.07 10.58 -2.05
N PRO A 20 -0.94 11.41 -2.67
CA PRO A 20 -1.44 12.64 -2.04
C PRO A 20 -2.41 12.37 -0.88
N HIS A 21 -3.00 11.18 -0.83
CA HIS A 21 -3.88 10.71 0.25
C HIS A 21 -3.18 9.72 1.19
N VAL A 22 -1.85 9.84 1.34
CA VAL A 22 -1.09 8.97 2.24
C VAL A 22 -1.57 9.16 3.68
N MET A 23 -1.77 8.04 4.38
CA MET A 23 -2.12 7.99 5.80
C MET A 23 -1.02 7.25 6.56
N ASP A 24 -1.03 7.33 7.89
CA ASP A 24 -0.05 6.63 8.73
C ASP A 24 -0.08 5.10 8.51
N VAL A 25 -1.27 4.54 8.32
CA VAL A 25 -1.45 3.10 7.99
C VAL A 25 -0.73 2.72 6.70
N CYS A 26 -0.68 3.62 5.70
CA CYS A 26 -0.01 3.38 4.43
C CYS A 26 1.51 3.24 4.56
N ARG A 27 2.12 3.75 5.64
CA ARG A 27 3.56 3.65 5.91
C ARG A 27 3.94 2.44 6.76
N ARG A 28 2.94 1.74 7.32
CA ARG A 28 3.15 0.65 8.28
C ARG A 28 2.63 -0.69 7.76
N ILE A 29 1.51 -0.67 7.03
CA ILE A 29 0.77 -1.87 6.63
C ILE A 29 0.58 -1.87 5.10
N GLU A 30 0.84 -3.01 4.46
CA GLU A 30 0.58 -3.19 3.03
C GLU A 30 -0.94 -3.30 2.80
N PRO A 31 -1.52 -2.50 1.89
CA PRO A 31 -2.95 -2.56 1.62
C PRO A 31 -3.32 -3.88 0.96
N LYS A 32 -4.45 -4.46 1.38
CA LYS A 32 -4.98 -5.69 0.76
C LYS A 32 -5.51 -5.38 -0.64
N LEU A 33 -5.19 -6.25 -1.60
CA LEU A 33 -5.71 -6.18 -2.96
C LEU A 33 -7.16 -6.69 -3.00
N LEU A 34 -8.09 -5.75 -2.90
CA LEU A 34 -9.52 -6.01 -2.81
C LEU A 34 -10.23 -5.49 -4.06
N GLU A 35 -11.40 -6.06 -4.34
CA GLU A 35 -12.23 -5.67 -5.48
C GLU A 35 -13.05 -4.43 -5.12
N THR A 36 -12.81 -3.33 -5.84
CA THR A 36 -13.47 -2.03 -5.60
C THR A 36 -14.68 -1.81 -6.50
N ALA A 37 -14.70 -2.51 -7.65
CA ALA A 37 -15.81 -2.55 -8.59
C ALA A 37 -15.74 -3.86 -9.37
N PRO A 38 -16.83 -4.31 -10.03
CA PRO A 38 -16.85 -5.57 -10.78
C PRO A 38 -15.69 -5.65 -11.78
N GLY A 39 -14.77 -6.59 -11.58
CA GLY A 39 -13.57 -6.76 -12.41
C GLY A 39 -12.43 -5.77 -12.16
N HIS A 40 -12.56 -4.87 -11.20
CA HIS A 40 -11.54 -3.88 -10.83
C HIS A 40 -11.05 -4.13 -9.40
N ARG A 41 -9.75 -4.38 -9.27
CA ARG A 41 -9.10 -4.60 -7.97
C ARG A 41 -8.08 -3.50 -7.69
N ALA A 42 -8.09 -2.98 -6.47
CA ALA A 42 -7.13 -2.00 -6.02
C ALA A 42 -6.61 -2.34 -4.62
N ALA A 43 -5.31 -2.19 -4.43
CA ALA A 43 -4.66 -2.29 -3.12
C ALA A 43 -4.54 -0.88 -2.52
N CYS A 44 -5.64 -0.38 -1.94
CA CYS A 44 -5.69 0.95 -1.35
C CYS A 44 -6.39 0.94 0.01
N HIS A 45 -5.74 1.52 1.03
CA HIS A 45 -6.32 1.68 2.37
C HIS A 45 -7.47 2.69 2.39
N LEU A 46 -7.46 3.68 1.49
CA LEU A 46 -8.54 4.67 1.40
C LEU A 46 -9.87 4.06 0.96
N LEU A 47 -9.81 3.05 0.08
CA LEU A 47 -10.99 2.38 -0.47
C LEU A 47 -11.52 1.27 0.45
N HIS A 48 -10.68 0.77 1.35
CA HIS A 48 -10.99 -0.37 2.23
C HIS A 48 -10.68 -0.04 3.69
N GLN A 49 -10.97 1.21 4.10
CA GLN A 49 -10.84 1.61 5.49
C GLN A 49 -11.57 0.57 6.35
N PRO A 50 -10.90 -0.07 7.33
CA PRO A 50 -11.62 -0.78 8.37
C PRO A 50 -12.38 0.31 9.13
N SER A 51 -13.67 0.43 8.85
CA SER A 51 -14.58 1.27 9.63
C SER A 51 -14.64 0.68 11.03
N GLU A 52 -13.97 1.32 11.97
CA GLU A 52 -14.35 1.28 13.39
C GLU A 52 -15.23 2.49 13.70
#